data_AF-A0A7W0XUW6-F1
#
_entry.id   AF-A0A7W0XUW6-F1
#
_cell.length_a   1.000
_cell.length_b   1.000
_cell.length_c   1.000
_cell.angle_alpha   90.00
_cell.angle_beta   90.00
_cell.angle_gamma   90.00
#
_symmetry.space_group_name_H-M   'P 1'
#
loop_
_entity.id
_entity.type
_entity.pdbx_description
1 polymer ?
#
loop_
_entity_poly.entity_id
_entity_poly.type
_entity_poly.pdbx_seq_one_letter_code
_entity_poly.pdbx_strand_id
1 'polypeptide(L)'
;SEATRPAATLIVPFVAYVGADALHGSGVLAVVVLALSLARSEDSAGAVARTQASALWQVVDLLVTGVAFVFVGFELRAIVELGPDDIETLLLQVGVISAVTIVIRFLWIFPVGWLTEHTRLLGGQDEESPVGWRELLVASWSGMRGVVTLATALALPTQDVPERERLIAIAFGVTVVTLLLQGLTLPVLVRVLGVQSPPNENRAAERELTAQALHAGKDRLHQMREEGVPAELVEEAIENAEALMHRLDTQLDDVEDAPAQRDRIATMAHLEAEMLAAARRAVIDARRKSGADPRVVDEVLGRLDAKGLQPRAVPDADS
;
A
#
# COMPACT_ATOMS: atom_id res chain seq x y z
N SER A 1 -13.09 -17.38 15.07
CA SER A 1 -14.05 -16.27 15.08
C SER A 1 -13.50 -15.16 14.20
N GLU A 2 -14.32 -14.49 13.37
CA GLU A 2 -13.85 -13.43 12.46
C GLU A 2 -13.21 -12.23 13.20
N ALA A 3 -13.55 -12.04 14.48
CA ALA A 3 -13.01 -10.98 15.33
C ALA A 3 -11.54 -11.19 15.81
N THR A 4 -10.96 -12.40 15.72
CA THR A 4 -9.58 -12.62 16.18
C THR A 4 -8.52 -12.22 15.16
N ARG A 5 -8.88 -12.10 13.88
CA ARG A 5 -7.92 -11.78 12.81
C ARG A 5 -7.34 -10.36 12.92
N PRO A 6 -8.13 -9.29 13.16
CA PRO A 6 -7.58 -7.94 13.28
C PRO A 6 -6.71 -7.76 14.52
N ALA A 7 -7.10 -8.36 15.65
CA ALA A 7 -6.33 -8.32 16.89
C ALA A 7 -4.97 -9.03 16.73
N ALA A 8 -4.95 -10.16 16.01
CA ALA A 8 -3.70 -10.86 15.70
C ALA A 8 -2.76 -9.98 14.86
N THR A 9 -3.27 -9.24 13.87
CA THR A 9 -2.48 -8.32 13.05
C THR A 9 -1.80 -7.21 13.86
N LEU A 10 -2.42 -6.76 14.96
CA LEU A 10 -1.82 -5.79 15.89
C LEU A 10 -0.81 -6.44 16.84
N ILE A 11 -1.10 -7.63 17.38
CA ILE A 11 -0.29 -8.28 18.42
C ILE A 11 1.00 -8.90 17.85
N VAL A 12 0.92 -9.49 16.65
CA VAL A 12 2.01 -10.25 16.03
C VAL A 12 3.31 -9.44 15.89
N PRO A 13 3.29 -8.17 15.45
CA PRO A 13 4.47 -7.30 15.46
C PRO A 13 5.10 -7.12 16.86
N PHE A 14 4.30 -6.90 17.91
CA PHE A 14 4.83 -6.74 19.26
C PHE A 14 5.48 -8.01 19.80
N VAL A 15 4.87 -9.17 19.54
CA VAL A 15 5.44 -10.46 19.93
C VAL A 15 6.77 -10.70 19.23
N ALA A 16 6.86 -10.40 17.93
CA ALA A 16 8.12 -10.52 17.19
C ALA A 16 9.19 -9.56 17.72
N TYR A 17 8.81 -8.33 18.06
CA TYR A 17 9.72 -7.35 18.67
C TYR A 17 10.30 -7.88 19.99
N VAL A 18 9.42 -8.25 20.94
CA VAL A 18 9.83 -8.70 22.28
C VAL A 18 10.60 -10.02 22.20
N GLY A 19 10.19 -10.94 21.32
CA GLY A 19 10.89 -12.20 21.12
C GLY A 19 12.31 -12.01 20.60
N ALA A 20 12.52 -11.07 19.67
CA ALA A 20 13.85 -10.75 19.19
C ALA A 20 14.70 -10.03 20.24
N ASP A 21 14.12 -9.11 21.00
CA ASP A 21 14.81 -8.39 22.09
C ASP A 21 15.27 -9.34 23.20
N ALA A 22 14.43 -10.33 23.56
CA ALA A 22 14.77 -11.39 24.52
C ALA A 22 15.96 -12.27 24.06
N LEU A 23 16.23 -12.31 22.75
CA LEU A 23 17.36 -13.02 22.15
C LEU A 23 18.56 -12.09 21.86
N HIS A 24 18.53 -10.85 22.36
CA HIS A 24 19.52 -9.80 22.07
C HIS A 24 19.64 -9.46 20.57
N GLY A 25 18.58 -9.70 19.79
CA GLY A 25 18.46 -9.28 18.40
C GLY A 25 17.81 -7.91 18.27
N SER A 26 17.77 -7.37 17.04
CA SER A 26 17.05 -6.12 16.76
C SER A 26 15.55 -6.39 16.64
N GLY A 27 14.78 -5.97 17.65
CA GLY A 27 13.30 -6.04 17.63
C GLY A 27 12.70 -5.34 16.41
N VAL A 28 13.25 -4.20 16.01
CA VAL A 28 12.79 -3.46 14.82
C VAL A 28 12.98 -4.27 13.54
N LEU A 29 14.16 -4.86 13.33
CA LEU A 29 14.42 -5.69 12.14
C LEU A 29 13.54 -6.94 12.11
N ALA A 30 13.26 -7.55 13.27
CA ALA A 30 12.37 -8.70 13.35
C ALA A 30 10.95 -8.36 12.88
N VAL A 31 10.43 -7.19 13.28
CA VAL A 31 9.13 -6.70 12.82
C VAL A 31 9.13 -6.43 11.32
N VAL A 32 10.20 -5.84 10.77
CA VAL A 32 10.33 -5.59 9.33
C VAL A 32 10.35 -6.88 8.53
N VAL A 33 11.16 -7.87 8.96
CA VAL A 33 11.23 -9.17 8.29
C VAL A 33 9.88 -9.90 8.37
N LEU A 34 9.21 -9.84 9.51
CA LEU A 34 7.87 -10.38 9.67
C LEU A 34 6.86 -9.70 8.73
N ALA A 35 6.87 -8.37 8.64
CA ALA A 35 5.99 -7.62 7.75
C ALA A 35 6.23 -7.99 6.28
N LEU A 36 7.50 -8.09 5.85
CA LEU A 36 7.87 -8.53 4.50
C LEU A 36 7.44 -9.97 4.23
N SER A 37 7.58 -10.86 5.22
CA SER A 37 7.13 -12.24 5.12
C SER A 37 5.61 -12.34 5.01
N LEU A 38 4.87 -11.53 5.76
CA LEU A 38 3.42 -11.49 5.73
C LEU A 38 2.93 -10.93 4.38
N ALA A 39 3.51 -9.82 3.91
CA ALA A 39 3.18 -9.20 2.63
C ALA A 39 3.35 -10.16 1.43
N ARG A 40 4.33 -11.08 1.51
CA ARG A 40 4.56 -12.11 0.49
C ARG A 40 3.56 -13.28 0.57
N SER A 41 2.83 -13.42 1.68
CA SER A 41 1.90 -14.52 1.95
C SER A 41 0.42 -14.16 1.77
N GLU A 42 0.08 -12.89 1.55
CA GLU A 42 -1.30 -12.40 1.45
C GLU A 42 -2.07 -12.83 0.18
N ASP A 43 -1.47 -13.66 -0.69
CA ASP A 43 -2.05 -14.21 -1.93
C ASP A 43 -3.37 -15.02 -1.77
N SER A 44 -3.91 -15.15 -0.55
CA SER A 44 -5.09 -15.99 -0.26
C SER A 44 -6.09 -15.38 0.74
N ALA A 45 -5.87 -14.15 1.24
CA ALA A 45 -6.80 -13.52 2.17
C ALA A 45 -8.01 -12.91 1.43
N GLY A 46 -9.23 -13.29 1.82
CA GLY A 46 -10.46 -12.82 1.18
C GLY A 46 -10.63 -11.29 1.21
N ALA A 47 -11.20 -10.74 0.14
CA ALA A 47 -11.51 -9.32 -0.11
C ALA A 47 -11.87 -8.49 1.13
N VAL A 48 -12.82 -8.98 1.93
CA VAL A 48 -13.39 -8.28 3.08
C VAL A 48 -12.37 -8.07 4.21
N ALA A 49 -11.47 -9.04 4.42
CA ALA A 49 -10.45 -8.95 5.45
C ALA A 49 -9.39 -7.88 5.13
N ARG A 50 -9.11 -7.63 3.84
CA ARG A 50 -8.17 -6.61 3.38
C ARG A 50 -8.70 -5.20 3.65
N THR A 51 -9.96 -4.92 3.30
CA THR A 51 -10.60 -3.61 3.48
C THR A 51 -10.75 -3.22 4.95
N GLN A 52 -11.07 -4.18 5.82
CA GLN A 52 -11.19 -3.92 7.26
C GLN A 52 -9.82 -3.69 7.91
N ALA A 53 -8.79 -4.44 7.50
CA ALA A 53 -7.42 -4.26 7.98
C ALA A 53 -6.86 -2.89 7.55
N SER A 54 -7.09 -2.45 6.31
CA SER A 54 -6.61 -1.14 5.84
C SER A 54 -7.22 0.03 6.62
N ALA A 55 -8.52 -0.04 6.96
CA ALA A 55 -9.17 0.99 7.75
C ALA A 55 -8.60 1.08 9.18
N LEU A 56 -8.34 -0.08 9.82
CA LEU A 56 -7.69 -0.12 11.12
C LEU A 56 -6.30 0.52 11.08
N TRP A 57 -5.50 0.18 10.07
CA TRP A 57 -4.16 0.75 9.89
C TRP A 57 -4.18 2.25 9.61
N GLN A 58 -5.15 2.76 8.87
CA GLN A 58 -5.32 4.22 8.67
C GLN A 58 -5.59 4.94 9.99
N VAL A 59 -6.40 4.36 10.88
CA VAL A 59 -6.63 4.93 12.21
C VAL A 59 -5.36 4.86 13.07
N VAL A 60 -4.63 3.74 13.04
CA VAL A 60 -3.35 3.60 13.76
C VAL A 60 -2.33 4.62 13.26
N ASP A 61 -2.20 4.80 11.94
CA ASP A 61 -1.31 5.79 11.33
C ASP A 61 -1.67 7.22 11.76
N LEU A 62 -2.97 7.55 11.74
CA LEU A 62 -3.47 8.84 12.22
C LEU A 62 -3.13 9.07 13.69
N LEU A 63 -3.31 8.06 14.56
CA LEU A 63 -3.00 8.16 15.98
C LEU A 63 -1.50 8.32 16.23
N VAL A 64 -0.66 7.49 15.60
CA VAL A 64 0.80 7.54 15.74
C VAL A 64 1.33 8.88 15.24
N THR A 65 0.88 9.33 14.08
CA THR A 65 1.24 10.61 13.49
C THR A 65 0.76 11.78 14.37
N GLY A 66 -0.46 11.71 14.89
CA GLY A 66 -1.01 12.72 15.80
C GLY A 66 -0.19 12.84 17.09
N VAL A 67 0.16 11.72 17.72
CA VAL A 67 1.03 11.69 18.91
C VAL A 67 2.39 12.29 18.59
N ALA A 68 3.00 11.94 17.45
CA ALA A 68 4.26 12.52 17.03
C ALA A 68 4.21 14.04 16.87
N PHE A 69 3.14 14.58 16.28
CA PHE A 69 2.94 16.02 16.17
C PHE A 69 2.75 16.70 17.53
N VAL A 70 2.13 16.02 18.51
CA VAL A 70 2.06 16.52 19.88
C VAL A 70 3.44 16.61 20.52
N PHE A 71 4.28 15.58 20.36
CA PHE A 71 5.68 15.62 20.83
C PHE A 71 6.47 16.76 20.17
N VAL A 72 6.32 16.93 18.86
CA VAL A 72 6.87 18.08 18.11
C VAL A 72 6.39 19.40 18.74
N GLY A 73 5.10 19.56 19.01
CA GLY A 73 4.56 20.77 19.64
C GLY A 73 5.08 21.02 21.07
N PHE A 74 5.38 19.96 21.83
CA PHE A 74 5.95 20.06 23.18
C PHE A 74 7.39 20.59 23.13
N GLU A 75 8.21 20.06 22.22
CA GLU A 75 9.61 20.48 22.07
C GLU A 75 9.75 21.92 21.56
N LEU A 76 8.79 22.41 20.78
CA LEU A 76 8.78 23.83 20.36
C LEU A 76 8.73 24.78 21.57
N ARG A 77 8.07 24.38 22.67
CA ARG A 77 8.05 25.19 23.91
C ARG A 77 9.41 25.21 24.59
N ALA A 78 10.10 24.07 24.63
CA ALA A 78 11.45 23.98 25.21
C ALA A 78 12.46 24.88 24.49
N ILE A 79 12.28 25.11 23.19
CA ILE A 79 13.13 26.01 22.40
C ILE A 79 12.86 27.48 22.70
N VAL A 80 11.60 27.84 22.97
CA VAL A 80 11.21 29.24 23.26
C VAL A 80 11.74 29.71 24.62
N GLU A 81 12.10 28.80 25.51
CA GLU A 81 12.71 29.11 26.82
C GLU A 81 14.22 29.41 26.72
N LEU A 82 14.85 29.19 25.56
CA LEU A 82 16.25 29.54 25.31
C LEU A 82 16.42 31.06 25.07
N GLY A 83 17.51 31.64 25.58
CA GLY A 83 17.80 33.06 25.43
C GLY A 83 18.05 33.50 23.98
N PRO A 84 17.90 34.80 23.65
CA PRO A 84 17.97 35.31 22.28
C PRO A 84 19.32 35.07 21.57
N ASP A 85 20.45 35.09 22.30
CA ASP A 85 21.78 34.83 21.73
C ASP A 85 21.99 33.35 21.34
N ASP A 86 21.26 32.43 21.97
CA ASP A 86 21.33 30.99 21.65
C ASP A 86 20.49 30.63 20.41
N ILE A 87 19.45 31.41 20.11
CA ILE A 87 18.53 31.11 18.99
C ILE A 87 19.23 31.26 17.64
N GLU A 88 20.07 32.28 17.44
CA GLU A 88 20.78 32.46 16.17
C GLU A 88 21.75 31.30 15.91
N THR A 89 22.54 30.91 16.91
CA THR A 89 23.47 29.78 16.78
C THR A 89 22.73 28.46 16.55
N LEU A 90 21.58 28.28 17.20
CA LEU A 90 20.73 27.10 17.04
C LEU A 90 20.11 27.04 15.64
N LEU A 91 19.61 28.16 15.10
CA LEU A 91 19.08 28.22 13.74
C LEU A 91 20.17 27.91 12.70
N LEU A 92 21.38 28.43 12.90
CA LEU A 92 22.52 28.12 12.04
C LEU A 92 22.88 26.64 12.12
N GLN A 93 22.95 26.06 13.32
CA GLN A 93 23.21 24.62 13.52
C GLN A 93 22.13 23.76 12.84
N VAL A 94 20.85 24.09 13.03
CA VAL A 94 19.73 23.40 12.37
C VAL A 94 19.84 23.50 10.85
N GLY A 95 20.14 24.69 10.32
CA GLY A 95 20.30 24.91 8.88
C GLY A 95 21.45 24.10 8.29
N VAL A 96 22.62 24.14 8.92
CA VAL A 96 23.82 23.40 8.49
C VAL A 96 23.57 21.89 8.56
N ILE A 97 23.04 21.39 9.67
CA ILE A 97 22.78 19.95 9.84
C ILE A 97 21.71 19.48 8.85
N SER A 98 20.66 20.26 8.62
CA SER A 98 19.65 19.97 7.59
C SER A 98 20.28 19.90 6.19
N ALA A 99 21.12 20.88 5.83
CA ALA A 99 21.81 20.89 4.54
C ALA A 99 22.75 19.69 4.37
N VAL A 100 23.63 19.45 5.34
CA VAL A 100 24.57 18.32 5.35
C VAL A 100 23.83 17.00 5.16
N THR A 101 22.73 16.85 5.88
CA THR A 101 21.98 15.59 5.84
C THR A 101 21.20 15.37 4.56
N ILE A 102 20.67 16.44 3.95
CA ILE A 102 20.09 16.38 2.60
C ILE A 102 21.19 15.99 1.61
N VAL A 103 22.37 16.64 1.66
CA VAL A 103 23.48 16.34 0.76
C VAL A 103 23.96 14.89 0.89
N ILE A 104 24.14 14.39 2.12
CA ILE A 104 24.54 12.99 2.37
C ILE A 104 23.53 12.03 1.74
N ARG A 105 22.24 12.32 1.86
CA ARG A 105 21.18 11.48 1.28
C ARG A 105 21.28 11.43 -0.25
N PHE A 106 21.45 12.58 -0.90
CA PHE A 106 21.69 12.64 -2.34
C PHE A 106 22.95 11.85 -2.72
N LEU A 107 24.03 12.04 -1.97
CA LEU A 107 25.31 11.37 -2.21
C LEU A 107 25.24 9.85 -2.00
N TRP A 108 24.29 9.34 -1.22
CA TRP A 108 24.09 7.90 -1.05
C TRP A 108 23.11 7.31 -2.08
N ILE A 109 21.97 7.97 -2.32
CA ILE A 109 20.92 7.42 -3.19
C ILE A 109 21.31 7.48 -4.67
N PHE A 110 22.00 8.53 -5.10
CA PHE A 110 22.43 8.65 -6.50
C PHE A 110 23.41 7.54 -6.92
N PRO A 111 24.50 7.26 -6.18
CA PRO A 111 25.39 6.17 -6.53
C PRO A 111 24.74 4.80 -6.44
N VAL A 112 23.86 4.57 -5.45
CA VAL A 112 23.13 3.30 -5.36
C VAL A 112 22.22 3.12 -6.57
N GLY A 113 21.45 4.15 -6.94
CA GLY A 113 20.57 4.12 -8.11
C GLY A 113 21.34 3.96 -9.42
N TRP A 114 22.46 4.69 -9.58
CA TRP A 114 23.35 4.56 -10.74
C TRP A 114 24.00 3.18 -10.82
N LEU A 115 24.43 2.62 -9.68
CA LEU A 115 25.03 1.29 -9.61
C LEU A 115 24.01 0.20 -9.95
N THR A 116 22.77 0.32 -9.48
CA THR A 116 21.69 -0.62 -9.84
C THR A 116 21.33 -0.54 -11.33
N GLU A 117 21.41 0.63 -11.95
CA GLU A 117 21.24 0.78 -13.40
C GLU A 117 22.41 0.14 -14.17
N HIS A 118 23.64 0.24 -13.65
CA HIS A 118 24.81 -0.34 -14.27
C HIS A 118 24.90 -1.87 -14.12
N THR A 119 24.50 -2.43 -12.97
CA THR A 119 24.46 -3.89 -12.75
C THR A 119 23.28 -4.57 -13.46
N ARG A 120 22.24 -3.82 -13.86
CA ARG A 120 21.15 -4.32 -14.73
C ARG A 120 21.62 -4.78 -16.10
N LEU A 121 22.72 -4.23 -16.63
CA LEU A 121 23.34 -4.70 -17.89
C LEU A 121 23.85 -6.15 -17.80
N LEU A 122 23.94 -6.73 -16.59
CA LEU A 122 24.42 -8.09 -16.32
C LEU A 122 23.32 -9.11 -15.96
N GLY A 123 22.02 -8.75 -16.05
CA GLY A 123 20.93 -9.74 -16.18
C GLY A 123 19.95 -9.95 -15.02
N GLY A 124 19.47 -8.88 -14.36
CA GLY A 124 18.38 -8.98 -13.36
C GLY A 124 17.09 -8.30 -13.80
N GLN A 125 16.03 -9.07 -14.05
CA GLN A 125 14.65 -8.59 -14.26
C GLN A 125 13.97 -8.38 -12.91
N ASP A 126 14.19 -7.22 -12.29
CA ASP A 126 13.33 -6.72 -11.21
C ASP A 126 12.74 -5.39 -11.66
N GLU A 127 11.44 -5.37 -11.96
CA GLU A 127 10.71 -4.28 -12.65
C GLU A 127 10.38 -3.06 -11.78
N GLU A 128 10.78 -3.01 -10.51
CA GLU A 128 10.33 -1.95 -9.57
C GLU A 128 11.34 -0.81 -9.31
N SER A 129 12.51 -0.79 -9.96
CA SER A 129 13.53 0.25 -9.71
C SER A 129 13.29 1.51 -10.53
N PRO A 130 13.39 2.72 -9.92
CA PRO A 130 13.15 3.98 -10.61
C PRO A 130 14.04 4.14 -11.85
N VAL A 131 13.42 4.22 -13.03
CA VAL A 131 14.02 4.04 -14.35
C VAL A 131 14.70 5.31 -14.87
N GLY A 132 14.95 6.32 -14.02
CA GLY A 132 15.67 7.52 -14.45
C GLY A 132 16.13 8.47 -13.35
N TRP A 133 17.08 9.33 -13.71
CA TRP A 133 17.65 10.36 -12.82
C TRP A 133 16.60 11.26 -12.17
N ARG A 134 15.45 11.47 -12.83
CA ARG A 134 14.31 12.23 -12.30
C ARG A 134 13.62 11.50 -11.15
N GLU A 135 13.46 10.19 -11.26
CA GLU A 135 12.87 9.36 -10.22
C GLU A 135 13.85 9.17 -9.05
N LEU A 136 15.16 9.06 -9.33
CA LEU A 136 16.22 9.11 -8.31
C LEU A 136 16.23 10.46 -7.57
N LEU A 137 16.02 11.57 -8.28
CA LEU A 137 15.86 12.90 -7.66
C LEU A 137 14.65 12.93 -6.73
N VAL A 138 13.49 12.46 -7.20
CA VAL A 138 12.27 12.42 -6.39
C VAL A 138 12.44 11.49 -5.19
N ALA A 139 13.05 10.31 -5.35
CA ALA A 139 13.33 9.37 -4.27
C ALA A 139 14.35 9.92 -3.25
N SER A 140 15.34 10.68 -3.72
CA SER A 140 16.29 11.37 -2.86
C SER A 140 15.60 12.50 -2.08
N TRP A 141 14.62 13.17 -2.68
CA TRP A 141 13.89 14.28 -2.07
C TRP A 141 12.70 13.85 -1.19
N SER A 142 12.12 12.68 -1.43
CA SER A 142 10.94 12.16 -0.70
C SER A 142 11.24 11.62 0.70
N GLY A 143 12.48 11.74 1.16
CA GLY A 143 12.94 11.27 2.46
C GLY A 143 12.49 12.16 3.62
N MET A 144 11.19 12.25 3.85
CA MET A 144 10.63 12.95 5.00
C MET A 144 11.25 12.37 6.27
N ARG A 145 12.00 13.18 7.01
CA ARG A 145 12.52 12.75 8.31
C ARG A 145 11.39 12.73 9.30
N GLY A 146 11.10 11.53 9.77
CA GLY A 146 9.96 11.28 10.64
C GLY A 146 10.28 11.36 12.12
N VAL A 147 9.25 10.97 12.86
CA VAL A 147 9.17 10.73 14.29
C VAL A 147 10.35 9.93 14.85
N VAL A 148 10.93 9.02 14.06
CA VAL A 148 12.04 8.15 14.50
C VAL A 148 13.27 8.95 14.91
N THR A 149 13.60 10.03 14.20
CA THR A 149 14.75 10.89 14.55
C THR A 149 14.52 11.54 15.91
N LEU A 150 13.30 12.06 16.12
CA LEU A 150 12.90 12.69 17.37
C LEU A 150 12.86 11.68 18.53
N ALA A 151 12.27 10.50 18.30
CA ALA A 151 12.23 9.42 19.29
C ALA A 151 13.64 8.99 19.70
N THR A 152 14.57 8.92 18.76
CA THR A 152 15.98 8.60 19.04
C THR A 152 16.65 9.68 19.87
N ALA A 153 16.39 10.97 19.57
CA ALA A 153 16.91 12.09 20.34
C ALA A 153 16.34 12.08 21.79
N LEU A 154 15.07 11.73 21.95
CA LEU A 154 14.43 11.61 23.28
C LEU A 154 14.95 10.42 24.07
N ALA A 155 15.29 9.32 23.39
CA ALA A 155 15.87 8.12 23.99
C ALA A 155 17.32 8.32 24.50
N LEU A 156 17.94 9.48 24.23
CA LEU A 156 19.27 9.80 24.76
C LEU A 156 19.25 9.79 26.30
N PRO A 157 20.22 9.10 26.94
CA PRO A 157 20.28 8.98 28.39
C PRO A 157 20.46 10.36 29.02
N THR A 158 19.75 10.60 30.12
CA THR A 158 19.68 11.91 30.78
C THR A 158 20.95 12.26 31.58
N GLN A 159 21.78 11.28 31.93
CA GLN A 159 22.92 11.46 32.83
C GLN A 159 24.28 11.55 32.11
N ASP A 160 24.38 11.08 30.87
CA ASP A 160 25.68 10.88 30.19
C ASP A 160 25.87 11.75 28.93
N VAL A 161 24.89 12.59 28.57
CA VAL A 161 24.91 13.38 27.32
C VAL A 161 25.01 14.88 27.63
N PRO A 162 26.17 15.51 27.40
CA PRO A 162 26.31 16.96 27.48
C PRO A 162 25.36 17.65 26.47
N GLU A 163 24.79 18.80 26.86
CA GLU A 163 23.92 19.61 26.00
C GLU A 163 22.74 18.82 25.37
N ARG A 164 22.21 17.81 26.08
CA ARG A 164 21.08 16.97 25.61
C ARG A 164 19.90 17.80 25.11
N GLU A 165 19.51 18.85 25.83
CA GLU A 165 18.41 19.74 25.45
C GLU A 165 18.69 20.45 24.12
N ARG A 166 19.93 20.88 23.89
CA ARG A 166 20.35 21.47 22.62
C ARG A 166 20.33 20.45 21.47
N LEU A 167 20.78 19.22 21.72
CA LEU A 167 20.72 18.14 20.72
C LEU A 167 19.29 17.80 20.33
N ILE A 168 18.38 17.76 21.30
CA ILE A 168 16.94 17.56 21.07
C ILE A 168 16.37 18.72 20.27
N ALA A 169 16.69 19.97 20.63
CA ALA A 169 16.26 21.14 19.90
C ALA A 169 16.76 21.17 18.44
N ILE A 170 18.01 20.75 18.21
CA ILE A 170 18.56 20.58 16.86
C ILE A 170 17.83 19.47 16.10
N ALA A 171 17.65 18.30 16.70
CA ALA A 171 16.95 17.17 16.08
C ALA A 171 15.51 17.54 15.71
N PHE A 172 14.84 18.28 16.59
CA PHE A 172 13.53 18.86 16.36
C PHE A 172 13.56 19.85 15.19
N GLY A 173 14.43 20.85 15.22
CA GLY A 173 14.52 21.87 14.18
C GLY A 173 14.80 21.26 12.81
N VAL A 174 15.71 20.29 12.73
CA VAL A 174 16.02 19.55 11.50
C VAL A 174 14.80 18.76 11.03
N THR A 175 14.06 18.12 11.94
CA THR A 175 12.82 17.38 11.60
C THR A 175 11.77 18.33 11.05
N VAL A 176 11.52 19.49 11.68
CA VAL A 176 10.57 20.49 11.20
C VAL A 176 10.98 21.06 9.85
N VAL A 177 12.25 21.47 9.70
CA VAL A 177 12.77 22.01 8.43
C VAL A 177 12.61 20.99 7.32
N THR A 178 12.98 19.74 7.56
CA THR A 178 12.86 18.69 6.52
C THR A 178 11.41 18.32 6.23
N LEU A 179 10.53 18.21 7.23
CA LEU A 179 9.10 17.96 7.03
C LEU A 179 8.41 19.10 6.26
N LEU A 180 8.65 20.35 6.66
CA LEU A 180 8.03 21.50 6.00
C LEU A 180 8.63 21.73 4.62
N LEU A 181 9.96 21.82 4.52
CA LEU A 181 10.63 22.10 3.25
C LEU A 181 10.38 20.96 2.27
N GLN A 182 10.69 19.72 2.61
CA GLN A 182 10.53 18.59 1.69
C GLN A 182 9.06 18.26 1.46
N GLY A 183 8.22 18.28 2.50
CA GLY A 183 6.79 17.98 2.38
C GLY A 183 6.04 18.94 1.48
N LEU A 184 6.31 20.26 1.57
CA LEU A 184 5.68 21.26 0.71
C LEU A 184 6.30 21.31 -0.70
N THR A 185 7.59 21.01 -0.84
CA THR A 185 8.28 21.09 -2.14
C THR A 185 8.15 19.82 -2.96
N LEU A 186 7.91 18.66 -2.35
CA LEU A 186 7.79 17.38 -3.06
C LEU A 186 6.68 17.38 -4.14
N PRO A 187 5.44 17.84 -3.88
CA PRO A 187 4.39 17.87 -4.91
C PRO A 187 4.75 18.77 -6.10
N VAL A 188 5.43 19.89 -5.83
CA VAL A 188 5.92 20.81 -6.85
C VAL A 188 7.04 20.16 -7.66
N LEU A 189 8.01 19.53 -6.98
CA LEU A 189 9.14 18.87 -7.60
C LEU A 189 8.68 17.72 -8.52
N VAL A 190 7.74 16.89 -8.06
CA VAL A 190 7.13 15.81 -8.84
C VAL A 190 6.46 16.37 -10.10
N ARG A 191 5.69 17.47 -9.95
CA ARG A 191 5.01 18.12 -11.08
C ARG A 191 5.99 18.71 -12.09
N VAL A 192 7.07 19.36 -11.63
CA VAL A 192 8.08 19.99 -12.49
C VAL A 192 8.92 18.95 -13.21
N LEU A 193 9.32 17.88 -12.53
CA LEU A 193 10.12 16.80 -13.13
C LEU A 193 9.29 15.90 -14.05
N GLY A 194 7.96 16.01 -14.01
CA GLY A 194 7.08 15.17 -14.82
C GLY A 194 7.22 13.68 -14.47
N VAL A 195 7.61 13.38 -13.23
CA VAL A 195 7.68 12.00 -12.72
C VAL A 195 6.26 11.56 -12.42
N GLN A 196 5.59 11.07 -13.46
CA GLN A 196 4.39 10.27 -13.32
C GLN A 196 4.82 8.86 -13.73
N SER A 197 4.46 7.84 -12.96
CA SER A 197 4.46 6.48 -13.50
C SER A 197 3.68 6.55 -14.81
N PRO A 198 4.29 6.25 -15.97
CA PRO A 198 3.61 6.44 -17.24
C PRO A 198 2.34 5.59 -17.19
N PRO A 199 1.13 6.20 -17.23
CA PRO A 199 -0.12 5.46 -17.11
C PRO A 199 -0.36 4.48 -18.27
N ASN A 200 0.60 4.33 -19.17
CA ASN A 200 0.51 3.52 -20.39
C ASN A 200 1.09 2.12 -20.19
N GLU A 201 2.09 1.96 -19.30
CA GLU A 201 2.75 0.67 -19.05
C GLU A 201 1.83 -0.21 -18.19
N ASN A 202 1.28 0.37 -17.10
CA ASN A 202 0.28 -0.33 -16.26
C ASN A 202 -1.00 -0.64 -17.02
N ARG A 203 -1.48 0.24 -17.92
CA ARG A 203 -2.72 -0.03 -18.68
C ARG A 203 -2.60 -1.22 -19.62
N ALA A 204 -1.43 -1.46 -20.21
CA ALA A 204 -1.21 -2.61 -21.07
C ALA A 204 -1.21 -3.91 -20.25
N ALA A 205 -0.44 -3.93 -19.15
CA ALA A 205 -0.40 -5.05 -18.21
C ALA A 205 -1.77 -5.32 -17.57
N GLU A 206 -2.50 -4.26 -17.20
CA GLU A 206 -3.84 -4.33 -16.63
C GLU A 206 -4.85 -4.90 -17.63
N ARG A 207 -4.80 -4.46 -18.89
CA ARG A 207 -5.64 -5.02 -19.97
C ARG A 207 -5.33 -6.48 -20.22
N GLU A 208 -4.05 -6.85 -20.21
CA GLU A 208 -3.63 -8.23 -20.38
C GLU A 208 -4.10 -9.11 -19.22
N LEU A 209 -3.86 -8.69 -17.97
CA LEU A 209 -4.34 -9.39 -16.77
C LEU A 209 -5.87 -9.50 -16.74
N THR A 210 -6.58 -8.44 -17.12
CA THR A 210 -8.04 -8.44 -17.21
C THR A 210 -8.55 -9.40 -18.28
N ALA A 211 -7.89 -9.44 -19.44
CA ALA A 211 -8.21 -10.38 -20.50
C ALA A 211 -7.93 -11.84 -20.08
N GLN A 212 -6.82 -12.10 -19.40
CA GLN A 212 -6.50 -13.42 -18.83
C GLN A 212 -7.53 -13.85 -17.78
N ALA A 213 -7.93 -12.94 -16.88
CA ALA A 213 -8.96 -13.18 -15.88
C ALA A 213 -10.31 -13.53 -16.51
N LEU A 214 -10.72 -12.77 -17.53
CA LEU A 214 -11.95 -13.02 -18.27
C LEU A 214 -11.91 -14.35 -19.01
N HIS A 215 -10.78 -14.67 -19.66
CA HIS A 215 -10.63 -15.92 -20.39
C HIS A 215 -10.74 -17.13 -19.45
N ALA A 216 -10.04 -17.10 -18.31
CA ALA A 216 -10.15 -18.14 -17.30
C ALA A 216 -11.56 -18.26 -16.70
N GLY A 217 -12.27 -17.14 -16.54
CA GLY A 217 -13.68 -17.13 -16.14
C GLY A 217 -14.58 -17.82 -17.17
N LYS A 218 -14.41 -17.52 -18.46
CA LYS A 218 -15.16 -18.14 -19.57
C LYS A 218 -14.85 -19.63 -19.71
N ASP A 219 -13.58 -20.01 -19.59
CA ASP A 219 -13.16 -21.42 -19.64
C ASP A 219 -13.84 -22.23 -18.53
N ARG A 220 -13.97 -21.67 -17.33
CA ARG A 220 -14.72 -22.30 -16.24
C ARG A 220 -16.20 -22.46 -16.58
N LEU A 221 -16.83 -21.43 -17.14
CA LEU A 221 -18.23 -21.51 -17.57
C LEU A 221 -18.44 -22.56 -18.68
N HIS A 222 -17.50 -22.67 -19.63
CA HIS A 222 -17.52 -23.73 -20.65
C HIS A 222 -17.34 -25.12 -20.03
N GLN A 223 -16.51 -25.27 -19.00
CA GLN A 223 -16.39 -26.53 -18.27
C GLN A 223 -17.69 -26.89 -17.54
N MET A 224 -18.38 -25.90 -16.94
CA MET A 224 -19.68 -26.13 -16.29
C MET A 224 -20.76 -26.60 -17.28
N ARG A 225 -20.69 -26.17 -18.55
CA ARG A 225 -21.52 -26.71 -19.63
C ARG A 225 -21.28 -28.20 -19.84
N GLU A 226 -20.01 -28.63 -19.81
CA GLU A 226 -19.65 -30.06 -19.92
C GLU A 226 -20.07 -30.86 -18.67
N GLU A 227 -20.14 -30.21 -17.51
CA GLU A 227 -20.63 -30.77 -16.23
C GLU A 227 -22.16 -30.87 -16.16
N GLY A 228 -22.89 -30.43 -17.21
CA GLY A 228 -24.34 -30.61 -17.34
C GLY A 228 -25.18 -29.37 -17.05
N VAL A 229 -24.57 -28.19 -16.90
CA VAL A 229 -25.32 -26.92 -16.82
C VAL A 229 -25.96 -26.60 -18.18
N PRO A 230 -27.23 -26.16 -18.24
CA PRO A 230 -27.89 -25.79 -19.49
C PRO A 230 -27.10 -24.76 -20.30
N ALA A 231 -26.89 -25.03 -21.60
CA ALA A 231 -26.09 -24.18 -22.48
C ALA A 231 -26.62 -22.74 -22.56
N GLU A 232 -27.93 -22.56 -22.52
CA GLU A 232 -28.60 -21.26 -22.54
C GLU A 232 -28.17 -20.37 -21.36
N LEU A 233 -28.05 -20.94 -20.15
CA LEU A 233 -27.62 -20.20 -18.96
C LEU A 233 -26.12 -19.86 -18.97
N VAL A 234 -25.32 -20.72 -19.58
CA VAL A 234 -23.87 -20.50 -19.73
C VAL A 234 -23.59 -19.40 -20.75
N GLU A 235 -24.28 -19.42 -21.89
CA GLU A 235 -24.15 -18.39 -22.93
C GLU A 235 -24.65 -17.04 -22.40
N GLU A 236 -25.78 -17.01 -21.69
CA GLU A 236 -26.28 -15.79 -21.04
C GLU A 236 -25.30 -15.24 -19.99
N ALA A 237 -24.64 -16.11 -19.21
CA ALA A 237 -23.60 -15.69 -18.26
C ALA A 237 -22.35 -15.10 -18.94
N ILE A 238 -21.95 -15.67 -20.09
CA ILE A 238 -20.82 -15.16 -20.89
C ILE A 238 -21.17 -13.81 -21.51
N GLU A 239 -22.35 -13.69 -22.12
CA GLU A 239 -22.84 -12.43 -22.71
C GLU A 239 -22.98 -11.33 -21.66
N ASN A 240 -23.52 -11.66 -20.48
CA ASN A 240 -23.59 -10.72 -19.36
C ASN A 240 -22.20 -10.29 -18.88
N ALA A 241 -21.23 -11.20 -18.84
CA ALA A 241 -19.85 -10.87 -18.47
C ALA A 241 -19.17 -9.95 -19.50
N GLU A 242 -19.38 -10.19 -20.79
CA GLU A 242 -18.86 -9.36 -21.88
C GLU A 242 -19.54 -7.98 -21.94
N ALA A 243 -20.87 -7.95 -21.84
CA ALA A 243 -21.64 -6.72 -21.79
C ALA A 243 -21.27 -5.86 -20.58
N LEU A 244 -21.00 -6.48 -19.42
CA LEU A 244 -20.54 -5.77 -18.24
C LEU A 244 -19.16 -5.15 -18.42
N MET A 245 -18.25 -5.82 -19.13
CA MET A 245 -16.93 -5.27 -19.47
C MET A 245 -17.05 -4.06 -20.40
N HIS A 246 -18.09 -4.02 -21.24
CA HIS A 246 -18.41 -2.89 -22.10
C HIS A 246 -19.19 -1.76 -21.41
N ARG A 247 -19.94 -2.04 -20.33
CA ARG A 247 -20.79 -1.07 -19.60
C ARG A 247 -20.06 -0.26 -18.53
N LEU A 248 -18.74 -0.34 -18.45
CA LEU A 248 -17.88 0.40 -17.50
C LEU A 248 -17.92 1.95 -17.63
N ASP A 249 -18.91 2.53 -18.32
CA ASP A 249 -19.13 3.97 -18.46
C ASP A 249 -20.57 4.43 -18.12
N THR A 250 -21.51 3.58 -17.67
CA THR A 250 -22.84 4.10 -17.28
C THR A 250 -23.62 3.22 -16.29
N GLN A 251 -24.24 3.89 -15.33
CA GLN A 251 -24.99 3.34 -14.18
C GLN A 251 -26.18 2.45 -14.59
N LEU A 252 -26.52 1.50 -13.72
CA LEU A 252 -27.54 0.46 -13.90
C LEU A 252 -28.92 0.94 -13.43
N ASP A 253 -29.96 0.55 -14.17
CA ASP A 253 -31.37 0.63 -13.76
C ASP A 253 -31.94 -0.77 -13.50
N ASP A 254 -32.91 -0.75 -12.60
CA ASP A 254 -33.61 -1.81 -11.89
C ASP A 254 -34.54 -2.66 -12.77
N VAL A 255 -34.71 -3.97 -12.47
CA VAL A 255 -35.82 -4.77 -13.02
C VAL A 255 -36.33 -5.77 -11.98
N GLU A 256 -37.64 -5.65 -11.72
CA GLU A 256 -38.49 -6.41 -10.79
C GLU A 256 -38.72 -7.90 -11.14
N ASP A 257 -39.07 -8.64 -10.09
CA ASP A 257 -39.16 -10.10 -9.95
C ASP A 257 -40.49 -10.76 -10.41
N ALA A 258 -40.40 -12.06 -10.74
CA ALA A 258 -41.51 -13.02 -10.81
C ALA A 258 -41.13 -14.38 -10.16
N PRO A 259 -42.06 -15.19 -9.62
CA PRO A 259 -41.75 -16.30 -8.71
C PRO A 259 -41.11 -17.57 -9.33
N ALA A 260 -41.07 -17.71 -10.66
CA ALA A 260 -40.29 -18.76 -11.34
C ALA A 260 -38.80 -18.39 -11.54
N GLN A 261 -38.43 -17.17 -11.15
CA GLN A 261 -37.11 -16.58 -11.34
C GLN A 261 -36.13 -17.00 -10.23
N ARG A 262 -36.58 -17.45 -9.05
CA ARG A 262 -35.70 -17.69 -7.88
C ARG A 262 -34.64 -18.78 -8.10
N ASP A 263 -35.01 -19.92 -8.69
CA ASP A 263 -34.05 -20.98 -9.02
C ASP A 263 -33.09 -20.55 -10.14
N ARG A 264 -33.58 -19.74 -11.09
CA ARG A 264 -32.74 -19.14 -12.15
C ARG A 264 -31.77 -18.10 -11.58
N ILE A 265 -32.21 -17.25 -10.66
CA ILE A 265 -31.37 -16.25 -9.97
C ILE A 265 -30.31 -16.95 -9.13
N ALA A 266 -30.66 -17.99 -8.40
CA ALA A 266 -29.71 -18.77 -7.61
C ALA A 266 -28.67 -19.47 -8.50
N THR A 267 -29.11 -20.05 -9.62
CA THR A 267 -28.22 -20.70 -10.59
C THR A 267 -27.32 -19.68 -11.29
N MET A 268 -27.85 -18.53 -11.70
CA MET A 268 -27.08 -17.46 -12.32
C MET A 268 -26.08 -16.85 -11.33
N ALA A 269 -26.49 -16.62 -10.09
CA ALA A 269 -25.59 -16.16 -9.02
C ALA A 269 -24.48 -17.18 -8.74
N HIS A 270 -24.77 -18.48 -8.82
CA HIS A 270 -23.76 -19.53 -8.69
C HIS A 270 -22.76 -19.52 -9.86
N LEU A 271 -23.25 -19.37 -11.11
CA LEU A 271 -22.41 -19.26 -12.30
C LEU A 271 -21.52 -18.01 -12.26
N GLU A 272 -22.08 -16.86 -11.87
CA GLU A 272 -21.34 -15.63 -11.67
C GLU A 272 -20.27 -15.77 -10.57
N ALA A 273 -20.59 -16.45 -9.46
CA ALA A 273 -19.65 -16.70 -8.37
C ALA A 273 -18.50 -17.62 -8.78
N GLU A 274 -18.79 -18.71 -9.52
CA GLU A 274 -17.77 -19.63 -10.04
C GLU A 274 -16.86 -18.96 -11.07
N MET A 275 -17.42 -18.14 -11.97
CA MET A 275 -16.66 -17.33 -12.91
C MET A 275 -15.73 -16.35 -12.20
N LEU A 276 -16.22 -15.62 -11.19
CA LEU A 276 -15.42 -14.69 -10.40
C LEU A 276 -14.32 -15.41 -9.60
N ALA A 277 -14.61 -16.58 -9.06
CA ALA A 277 -13.63 -17.39 -8.36
C ALA A 277 -12.53 -17.92 -9.29
N ALA A 278 -12.87 -18.27 -10.54
CA ALA A 278 -11.90 -18.67 -11.56
C ALA A 278 -11.05 -17.48 -12.03
N ALA A 279 -11.67 -16.33 -12.30
CA ALA A 279 -10.98 -15.09 -12.65
C ALA A 279 -9.98 -14.67 -11.56
N ARG A 280 -10.40 -14.71 -10.29
CA ARG A 280 -9.51 -14.41 -9.14
C ARG A 280 -8.31 -15.36 -9.09
N ARG A 281 -8.54 -16.67 -9.27
CA ARG A 281 -7.47 -17.67 -9.29
C ARG A 281 -6.46 -17.39 -10.41
N ALA A 282 -6.93 -17.04 -11.60
CA ALA A 282 -6.05 -16.71 -12.72
C ALA A 282 -5.18 -15.48 -12.46
N VAL A 283 -5.74 -14.43 -11.84
CA VAL A 283 -5.00 -13.21 -11.47
C VAL A 283 -3.94 -13.51 -10.40
N ILE A 284 -4.26 -14.33 -9.40
CA ILE A 284 -3.29 -14.78 -8.38
C ILE A 284 -2.20 -15.66 -9.00
N ASP A 285 -2.55 -16.55 -9.92
CA ASP A 285 -1.59 -17.40 -10.63
C ASP A 285 -0.67 -16.60 -11.55
N ALA A 286 -1.18 -15.54 -12.17
CA ALA A 286 -0.39 -14.61 -12.97
C ALA A 286 0.69 -13.95 -12.09
N ARG A 287 0.36 -13.48 -10.88
CA ARG A 287 1.35 -12.96 -9.93
C ARG A 287 2.52 -13.92 -9.68
N ARG A 288 2.27 -15.23 -9.65
CA ARG A 288 3.32 -16.25 -9.44
C ARG A 288 4.11 -16.62 -10.70
N LYS A 289 3.48 -16.60 -11.87
CA LYS A 289 4.05 -17.11 -13.13
C LYS A 289 4.66 -16.04 -14.03
N SER A 290 4.05 -14.86 -14.11
CA SER A 290 4.44 -13.82 -15.07
C SER A 290 5.25 -12.68 -14.48
N GLY A 291 5.48 -12.66 -13.16
CA GLY A 291 6.18 -11.54 -12.52
C GLY A 291 5.38 -10.22 -12.55
N ALA A 292 4.07 -10.29 -12.82
CA ALA A 292 3.22 -9.12 -12.95
C ALA A 292 3.31 -8.17 -11.74
N ASP A 293 3.33 -6.86 -12.02
CA ASP A 293 3.38 -5.80 -11.00
C ASP A 293 2.30 -6.03 -9.92
N PRO A 294 2.69 -6.21 -8.65
CA PRO A 294 1.76 -6.41 -7.53
C PRO A 294 0.65 -5.36 -7.46
N ARG A 295 0.92 -4.11 -7.83
CA ARG A 295 -0.08 -3.03 -7.82
C ARG A 295 -1.17 -3.26 -8.86
N VAL A 296 -0.79 -3.71 -10.06
CA VAL A 296 -1.74 -4.01 -11.14
C VAL A 296 -2.59 -5.22 -10.76
N VAL A 297 -1.97 -6.23 -10.15
CA VAL A 297 -2.69 -7.40 -9.60
C VAL A 297 -3.69 -6.98 -8.52
N ASP A 298 -3.27 -6.15 -7.56
CA ASP A 298 -4.13 -5.67 -6.48
C ASP A 298 -5.28 -4.78 -7.00
N GLU A 299 -5.02 -3.94 -8.00
CA GLU A 299 -6.06 -3.11 -8.63
C GLU A 299 -7.10 -3.97 -9.36
N VAL A 300 -6.66 -4.94 -10.16
CA VAL A 300 -7.56 -5.88 -10.86
C VAL A 300 -8.35 -6.74 -9.86
N LEU A 301 -7.69 -7.25 -8.81
CA LEU A 301 -8.36 -7.99 -7.73
C LEU A 301 -9.38 -7.11 -6.99
N GLY A 302 -9.04 -5.86 -6.72
CA GLY A 302 -9.95 -4.90 -6.08
C GLY A 302 -11.21 -4.67 -6.91
N ARG A 303 -11.07 -4.55 -8.23
CA ARG A 303 -12.22 -4.42 -9.17
C ARG A 303 -13.07 -5.68 -9.22
N LEU A 304 -12.46 -6.87 -9.21
CA LEU A 304 -13.17 -8.16 -9.14
C LEU A 304 -13.90 -8.34 -7.81
N ASP A 305 -13.29 -7.90 -6.71
CA ASP A 305 -13.83 -8.02 -5.35
C ASP A 305 -15.00 -7.06 -5.09
N ALA A 306 -14.92 -5.83 -5.62
CA ALA A 306 -16.03 -4.88 -5.57
C ALA A 306 -17.32 -5.46 -6.21
N LYS A 307 -17.17 -6.35 -7.20
CA LYS A 307 -18.27 -7.06 -7.86
C LYS A 307 -18.80 -8.25 -7.05
N GLY A 308 -17.94 -8.99 -6.36
CA GLY A 308 -18.35 -10.11 -5.51
C GLY A 308 -19.07 -9.72 -4.21
N LEU A 309 -19.00 -8.44 -3.83
CA LEU A 309 -19.55 -7.88 -2.59
C LEU A 309 -20.88 -7.14 -2.78
N GLN A 310 -21.54 -7.21 -3.93
CA GLN A 310 -22.94 -6.80 -4.03
C GLN A 310 -23.81 -8.02 -3.73
N PRO A 311 -24.39 -8.16 -2.52
CA PRO A 311 -25.48 -9.08 -2.35
C PRO A 311 -26.61 -8.54 -3.25
N ARG A 312 -27.05 -9.32 -4.24
CA ARG A 312 -28.41 -9.10 -4.77
C ARG A 312 -29.31 -9.26 -3.55
N ALA A 313 -29.86 -8.14 -3.05
CA ALA A 313 -30.82 -8.17 -1.97
C ALA A 313 -31.98 -9.02 -2.45
N VAL A 314 -32.10 -10.24 -1.90
CA VAL A 314 -33.34 -11.00 -2.00
C VAL A 314 -34.32 -10.24 -1.11
N PRO A 315 -35.44 -9.72 -1.64
CA PRO A 315 -36.44 -9.11 -0.78
C PRO A 315 -36.94 -10.20 0.18
N ASP A 316 -36.78 -9.96 1.48
CA ASP A 316 -37.35 -10.82 2.51
C ASP A 316 -38.86 -10.87 2.29
N ALA A 317 -39.33 -12.02 1.82
CA ALA A 317 -40.74 -12.35 1.79
C ALA A 317 -41.13 -12.83 3.20
N ASP A 318 -41.41 -11.88 4.09
CA ASP A 318 -42.41 -12.01 5.16
C ASP A 318 -42.47 -10.73 6.01
N SER A 319 -43.36 -9.80 5.64
CA SER A 319 -44.25 -9.03 6.52
C SER A 319 -45.21 -8.16 5.72
#